data_AF-A0A422M343-F1
#
_entry.id   AF-A0A422M343-F1
#
_cell.length_a   1.000
_cell.length_b   1.000
_cell.length_c   1.000
_cell.angle_alpha   90.00
_cell.angle_beta   90.00
_cell.angle_gamma   90.00
#
_symmetry.space_group_name_H-M   'P 1'
#
loop_
_entity.id
_entity.type
_entity.pdbx_description
1 polymer ?
#
loop_
_entity_poly.entity_id
_entity_poly.type
_entity_poly.pdbx_seq_one_letter_code
_entity_poly.pdbx_strand_id
1 'polypeptide(L)'
;MTSQPSKSIASMSALVTQLNMSEPKNWLLADLPAEAQAYIAHDRIFWFEGLDKGNFDLDQFKDLHTANGEYHYVWIEVGQDDKIIVVGRTKFDPQTSDRGDLFRSYRVHLDKSGDEIARLQYGDDYDAEVTDLFEAIETKINAYVKGAVVIPLDVATTADVHQLESEIGDAVVSKYGALNPNSHHIGRETIVVADEA
;
A
#
# COMPACT_ATOMS: atom_id res chain seq x y z
N MET A 1 16.09 14.47 -25.06
CA MET A 1 15.73 13.82 -23.79
C MET A 1 15.97 14.78 -22.64
N THR A 2 14.95 15.53 -22.24
CA THR A 2 14.99 16.30 -21.00
C THR A 2 14.61 15.35 -19.87
N SER A 3 15.58 14.88 -19.09
CA SER A 3 15.29 14.19 -17.84
C SER A 3 14.40 15.09 -17.01
N GLN A 4 13.16 14.67 -16.74
CA GLN A 4 12.40 15.30 -15.68
C GLN A 4 13.29 15.27 -14.42
N PRO A 5 13.48 16.39 -13.72
CA PRO A 5 14.21 16.35 -12.46
C PRO A 5 13.48 15.34 -11.58
N SER A 6 14.21 14.32 -11.10
CA SER A 6 13.68 13.43 -10.07
C SER A 6 13.20 14.32 -8.94
N LYS A 7 11.87 14.43 -8.75
CA LYS A 7 11.32 15.11 -7.57
C LYS A 7 12.03 14.47 -6.38
N SER A 8 12.81 15.25 -5.62
CA SER A 8 13.51 14.71 -4.47
C SER A 8 12.44 14.12 -3.56
N ILE A 9 12.52 12.83 -3.27
CA ILE A 9 11.59 12.17 -2.36
C ILE A 9 11.71 12.92 -1.03
N ALA A 10 10.69 13.69 -0.67
CA ALA A 10 10.66 14.43 0.58
C ALA A 10 10.65 13.42 1.72
N SER A 11 11.46 13.62 2.76
CA SER A 11 11.63 12.63 3.82
C SER A 11 10.30 12.38 4.55
N MET A 12 9.89 11.12 4.67
CA MET A 12 8.74 10.73 5.49
C MET A 12 8.90 11.13 6.96
N SER A 13 10.09 11.47 7.45
CA SER A 13 10.23 12.16 8.74
C SER A 13 9.38 13.44 8.81
N ALA A 14 9.21 14.18 7.71
CA ALA A 14 8.29 15.32 7.66
C ALA A 14 6.80 14.89 7.65
N LEU A 15 6.46 13.80 6.96
CA LEU A 15 5.09 13.27 6.89
C LEU A 15 4.66 12.62 8.22
N VAL A 16 5.50 11.78 8.83
CA VAL A 16 5.30 11.16 10.14
C VAL A 16 5.36 12.20 11.26
N THR A 17 6.24 13.21 11.21
CA THR A 17 6.19 14.34 12.17
C THR A 17 4.88 15.12 12.03
N GLN A 18 4.36 15.33 10.82
CA GLN A 18 3.04 15.96 10.62
C GLN A 18 1.86 15.07 11.02
N LEU A 19 2.00 13.75 10.95
CA LEU A 19 0.94 12.79 11.33
C LEU A 19 0.95 12.42 12.83
N ASN A 20 2.12 12.44 13.49
CA ASN A 20 2.28 12.08 14.92
C ASN A 20 2.22 13.29 15.87
N MET A 21 2.42 14.52 15.39
CA MET A 21 2.38 15.71 16.24
C MET A 21 1.02 16.40 16.21
N SER A 22 0.03 15.81 16.89
CA SER A 22 -1.24 16.45 17.28
C SER A 22 -2.12 16.97 16.14
N GLU A 23 -3.42 17.03 16.39
CA GLU A 23 -4.40 17.36 15.35
C GLU A 23 -4.14 18.70 14.63
N PRO A 24 -4.55 18.84 13.35
CA PRO A 24 -5.10 17.78 12.50
C PRO A 24 -4.30 17.50 11.23
N LYS A 25 -4.58 16.27 10.76
CA LYS A 25 -4.25 15.57 9.52
C LYS A 25 -4.77 16.28 8.24
N ASN A 26 -4.81 17.62 8.26
CA ASN A 26 -5.51 18.52 7.35
C ASN A 26 -4.93 18.58 5.94
N TRP A 27 -3.67 18.19 5.75
CA TRP A 27 -3.01 18.40 4.46
C TRP A 27 -3.59 17.49 3.37
N LEU A 28 -3.98 16.25 3.71
CA LEU A 28 -4.55 15.34 2.72
C LEU A 28 -5.92 15.84 2.27
N LEU A 29 -6.76 16.29 3.20
CA LEU A 29 -8.07 16.86 2.87
C LEU A 29 -7.98 18.11 2.01
N ALA A 30 -7.00 18.98 2.26
CA ALA A 30 -6.83 20.22 1.48
C ALA A 30 -6.52 19.97 0.00
N ASP A 31 -5.88 18.85 -0.32
CA ASP A 31 -5.46 18.48 -1.67
C ASP A 31 -6.50 17.59 -2.39
N LEU A 32 -7.61 17.22 -1.72
CA LEU A 32 -8.64 16.32 -2.24
C LEU A 32 -9.93 17.03 -2.66
N PRO A 33 -10.68 16.51 -3.65
CA PRO A 33 -12.03 17.00 -3.97
C PRO A 33 -12.98 16.91 -2.77
N ALA A 34 -13.95 17.83 -2.66
CA ALA A 34 -14.90 17.86 -1.54
C ALA A 34 -15.72 16.56 -1.40
N GLU A 35 -16.02 15.91 -2.53
CA GLU A 35 -16.67 14.60 -2.56
C GLU A 35 -15.81 13.53 -1.89
N ALA A 36 -14.51 13.48 -2.21
CA ALA A 36 -13.57 12.55 -1.61
C ALA A 36 -13.42 12.77 -0.10
N GLN A 37 -13.35 14.04 0.32
CA GLN A 37 -13.23 14.42 1.72
C GLN A 37 -14.39 13.89 2.57
N ALA A 38 -15.61 13.84 2.01
CA ALA A 38 -16.80 13.39 2.73
C ALA A 38 -16.76 11.90 3.12
N TYR A 39 -15.96 11.09 2.42
CA TYR A 39 -15.84 9.65 2.65
C TYR A 39 -14.58 9.26 3.44
N ILE A 40 -13.77 10.21 3.89
CA ILE A 40 -12.55 9.96 4.66
C ILE A 40 -12.83 10.24 6.13
N ALA A 41 -12.67 9.21 6.98
CA ALA A 41 -12.71 9.37 8.43
C ALA A 41 -11.38 9.98 8.93
N HIS A 42 -11.17 11.25 8.61
CA HIS A 42 -9.87 11.91 8.71
C HIS A 42 -9.33 12.02 10.14
N ASP A 43 -10.21 12.12 11.13
CA ASP A 43 -9.89 12.12 12.56
C ASP A 43 -9.37 10.75 13.03
N ARG A 44 -9.65 9.68 12.26
CA ARG A 44 -9.34 8.29 12.59
C ARG A 44 -8.16 7.69 11.83
N ILE A 45 -7.50 8.46 10.96
CA ILE A 45 -6.28 8.02 10.26
C ILE A 45 -5.20 7.66 11.29
N PHE A 46 -4.50 6.55 11.12
CA PHE A 46 -3.49 6.09 12.09
C PHE A 46 -2.25 5.52 11.41
N TRP A 47 -1.12 5.60 12.11
CA TRP A 47 0.12 4.92 11.73
C TRP A 47 0.23 3.57 12.43
N PHE A 48 0.81 2.61 11.75
CA PHE A 48 0.94 1.25 12.24
C PHE A 48 2.28 0.64 11.78
N GLU A 49 3.11 0.24 12.75
CA GLU A 49 4.49 -0.23 12.55
C GLU A 49 4.58 -1.76 12.43
N GLY A 50 5.53 -2.25 11.62
CA GLY A 50 5.90 -3.67 11.54
C GLY A 50 4.88 -4.61 10.88
N LEU A 51 3.73 -4.09 10.45
CA LEU A 51 2.67 -4.83 9.77
C LEU A 51 2.12 -6.08 10.48
N ASP A 52 2.16 -6.13 11.82
CA ASP A 52 1.56 -7.23 12.60
C ASP A 52 0.04 -7.05 12.77
N LYS A 53 -0.75 -7.91 12.10
CA LYS A 53 -2.23 -7.91 12.14
C LYS A 53 -2.81 -7.78 13.56
N GLY A 54 -2.13 -8.29 14.59
CA GLY A 54 -2.58 -8.20 15.98
C GLY A 54 -2.62 -6.78 16.54
N ASN A 55 -1.83 -5.87 15.98
CA ASN A 55 -1.74 -4.46 16.39
C ASN A 55 -2.62 -3.53 15.53
N PHE A 56 -3.41 -4.06 14.60
CA PHE A 56 -4.29 -3.25 13.75
C PHE A 56 -5.49 -2.72 14.54
N ASP A 57 -5.60 -1.40 14.63
CA ASP A 57 -6.61 -0.73 15.47
C ASP A 57 -7.99 -0.74 14.81
N LEU A 58 -8.80 -1.74 15.17
CA LEU A 58 -10.19 -1.87 14.71
C LEU A 58 -11.11 -0.78 15.27
N ASP A 59 -10.72 -0.09 16.34
CA ASP A 59 -11.56 0.93 16.95
C ASP A 59 -11.69 2.16 16.04
N GLN A 60 -10.72 2.39 15.16
CA GLN A 60 -10.76 3.44 14.12
C GLN A 60 -11.89 3.23 13.09
N PHE A 61 -12.44 2.01 13.01
CA PHE A 61 -13.52 1.66 12.08
C PHE A 61 -14.91 1.60 12.72
N LYS A 62 -15.02 1.67 14.05
CA LYS A 62 -16.31 1.57 14.76
C LYS A 62 -17.28 2.65 14.28
N ASP A 63 -18.54 2.27 14.05
CA ASP A 63 -19.61 3.18 13.62
C ASP A 63 -19.41 3.83 12.23
N LEU A 64 -18.37 3.46 11.47
CA LEU A 64 -18.29 3.83 10.05
C LEU A 64 -19.34 3.05 9.26
N HIS A 65 -19.87 3.67 8.21
CA HIS A 65 -20.70 2.97 7.24
C HIS A 65 -19.89 1.86 6.58
N THR A 66 -20.57 0.76 6.29
CA THR A 66 -19.99 -0.38 5.60
C THR A 66 -20.67 -0.56 4.25
N ALA A 67 -19.91 -1.05 3.28
CA ALA A 67 -20.47 -1.51 2.02
C ALA A 67 -20.54 -3.04 2.08
N ASN A 68 -21.73 -3.62 1.93
CA ASN A 68 -21.95 -5.07 2.02
C ASN A 68 -21.45 -5.72 3.34
N GLY A 69 -21.44 -4.98 4.45
CA GLY A 69 -20.94 -5.47 5.75
C GLY A 69 -19.42 -5.49 5.88
N GLU A 70 -18.69 -4.96 4.89
CA GLU A 70 -17.23 -4.84 4.90
C GLU A 70 -16.81 -3.40 5.17
N TYR A 71 -15.74 -3.23 5.95
CA TYR A 71 -15.04 -1.96 6.09
C TYR A 71 -14.04 -1.78 4.96
N HIS A 72 -13.76 -0.52 4.61
CA HIS A 72 -12.81 -0.15 3.57
C HIS A 72 -11.75 0.79 4.13
N TYR A 73 -10.52 0.65 3.64
CA TYR A 73 -9.44 1.59 3.93
C TYR A 73 -8.47 1.72 2.76
N VAL A 74 -7.86 2.89 2.65
CA VAL A 74 -6.62 3.09 1.87
C VAL A 74 -5.44 2.97 2.81
N TRP A 75 -4.35 2.39 2.33
CA TRP A 75 -3.11 2.25 3.06
C TRP A 75 -1.94 2.76 2.22
N ILE A 76 -0.96 3.36 2.90
CA ILE A 76 0.26 3.89 2.31
C ILE A 76 1.40 3.17 3.00
N GLU A 77 2.03 2.22 2.29
CA GLU A 77 3.15 1.46 2.83
C GLU A 77 4.45 2.26 2.74
N VAL A 78 5.25 2.16 3.80
CA VAL A 78 6.45 2.95 4.00
C VAL A 78 7.62 2.02 4.29
N GLY A 79 8.75 2.29 3.63
CA GLY A 79 10.00 1.56 3.82
C GLY A 79 10.86 2.07 4.98
N GLN A 80 11.88 1.30 5.34
CA GLN A 80 12.86 1.63 6.39
C GLN A 80 13.61 2.94 6.12
N ASP A 81 13.79 3.31 4.84
CA ASP A 81 14.42 4.57 4.43
C ASP A 81 13.43 5.73 4.29
N ASP A 82 12.25 5.60 4.89
CA ASP A 82 11.25 6.66 4.92
C ASP A 82 10.72 7.03 3.52
N LYS A 83 10.76 6.09 2.57
CA LYS A 83 10.11 6.23 1.25
C LYS A 83 8.77 5.54 1.22
N ILE A 84 7.81 6.17 0.52
CA ILE A 84 6.56 5.50 0.17
C ILE A 84 6.87 4.40 -0.84
N ILE A 85 6.39 3.20 -0.56
CA ILE A 85 6.56 2.05 -1.46
C ILE A 85 5.38 2.02 -2.44
N VAL A 86 4.17 1.98 -1.89
CA VAL A 86 2.90 1.76 -2.61
C VAL A 86 1.77 2.45 -1.84
N VAL A 87 0.80 2.96 -2.57
CA VAL A 87 -0.56 3.26 -2.09
C VAL A 87 -1.50 2.20 -2.63
N GLY A 88 -2.29 1.59 -1.76
CA GLY A 88 -3.30 0.61 -2.14
C GLY A 88 -4.56 0.76 -1.29
N ARG A 89 -5.61 0.05 -1.68
CA ARG A 89 -6.82 -0.09 -0.86
C ARG A 89 -7.02 -1.51 -0.41
N THR A 90 -7.91 -1.65 0.56
CA THR A 90 -8.36 -2.94 1.03
C THR A 90 -9.79 -2.84 1.53
N LYS A 91 -10.50 -3.96 1.44
CA LYS A 91 -11.75 -4.18 2.17
C LYS A 91 -11.56 -5.37 3.10
N PHE A 92 -12.24 -5.35 4.23
CA PHE A 92 -12.18 -6.47 5.18
C PHE A 92 -13.49 -6.64 5.94
N ASP A 93 -13.79 -7.89 6.30
CA ASP A 93 -14.87 -8.23 7.22
C ASP A 93 -14.30 -8.24 8.66
N PRO A 94 -14.79 -7.37 9.57
CA PRO A 94 -14.32 -7.31 10.94
C PRO A 94 -14.53 -8.61 11.73
N GLN A 95 -15.43 -9.50 11.29
CA GLN A 95 -15.70 -10.79 11.91
C GLN A 95 -14.69 -11.88 11.55
N THR A 96 -13.86 -11.65 10.53
CA THR A 96 -12.83 -12.61 10.11
C THR A 96 -11.47 -12.23 10.69
N SER A 97 -10.42 -13.03 10.45
CA SER A 97 -9.03 -12.63 10.72
C SER A 97 -8.34 -12.01 9.51
N ASP A 98 -8.99 -12.03 8.35
CA ASP A 98 -8.44 -11.39 7.17
C ASP A 98 -8.64 -9.88 7.29
N ARG A 99 -7.53 -9.16 7.18
CA ARG A 99 -7.49 -7.70 7.19
C ARG A 99 -7.06 -7.17 5.82
N GLY A 100 -6.96 -8.06 4.83
CA GLY A 100 -6.70 -7.83 3.42
C GLY A 100 -5.24 -7.57 3.06
N ASP A 101 -5.04 -6.90 1.92
CA ASP A 101 -3.81 -7.01 1.12
C ASP A 101 -2.58 -6.35 1.77
N LEU A 102 -2.78 -5.33 2.62
CA LEU A 102 -1.71 -4.68 3.39
C LEU A 102 -0.82 -5.67 4.15
N PHE A 103 -1.39 -6.80 4.58
CA PHE A 103 -0.66 -7.78 5.41
C PHE A 103 -0.13 -8.97 4.63
N ARG A 104 -0.19 -8.91 3.29
CA ARG A 104 0.36 -9.96 2.44
C ARG A 104 1.84 -9.68 2.20
N SER A 105 2.67 -10.70 2.39
CA SER A 105 4.10 -10.59 2.11
C SER A 105 4.35 -10.41 0.61
N TYR A 106 5.37 -9.63 0.27
CA TYR A 106 5.96 -9.63 -1.07
C TYR A 106 6.51 -11.03 -1.36
N ARG A 107 6.10 -11.59 -2.49
CA ARG A 107 6.52 -12.92 -2.94
C ARG A 107 7.38 -12.83 -4.19
N VAL A 108 8.43 -13.64 -4.23
CA VAL A 108 9.29 -13.85 -5.40
C VAL A 108 9.14 -15.31 -5.81
N HIS A 109 8.50 -15.54 -6.95
CA HIS A 109 8.26 -16.88 -7.46
C HIS A 109 8.65 -16.99 -8.93
N LEU A 110 9.01 -18.19 -9.33
CA LEU A 110 9.10 -18.57 -10.73
C LEU A 110 7.69 -18.80 -11.28
N ASP A 111 7.53 -18.55 -12.58
CA ASP A 111 6.35 -19.05 -13.27
C ASP A 111 6.39 -20.60 -13.34
N LYS A 112 5.28 -21.20 -13.77
CA LYS A 112 5.15 -22.67 -13.76
C LYS A 112 6.24 -23.37 -14.58
N SER A 113 6.55 -22.84 -15.76
CA SER A 113 7.55 -23.44 -16.63
C SER A 113 8.97 -23.25 -16.10
N GLY A 114 9.26 -22.10 -15.49
CA GLY A 114 10.52 -21.85 -14.81
C GLY A 114 10.73 -22.77 -13.60
N ASP A 115 9.69 -23.01 -12.80
CA ASP A 115 9.72 -23.95 -11.68
C ASP A 115 10.01 -25.38 -12.18
N GLU A 116 9.33 -25.84 -13.23
CA GLU A 116 9.57 -27.16 -13.83
C GLU A 116 11.00 -27.32 -14.37
N ILE A 117 11.53 -26.31 -15.06
CA ILE A 117 12.91 -26.32 -15.58
C ILE A 117 13.91 -26.35 -14.42
N ALA A 118 13.69 -25.54 -13.38
CA ALA A 118 14.54 -25.52 -12.20
C ALA A 118 14.56 -26.89 -11.49
N ARG A 119 13.41 -27.55 -11.33
CA ARG A 119 13.36 -28.91 -10.76
C ARG A 119 14.17 -29.92 -11.58
N LEU A 120 14.12 -29.84 -12.91
CA LEU A 120 14.93 -30.72 -13.77
C LEU A 120 16.42 -30.45 -13.68
N GLN A 121 16.81 -29.17 -13.57
CA GLN A 121 18.21 -28.75 -13.59
C GLN A 121 18.92 -28.98 -12.25
N TYR A 122 18.23 -28.71 -11.13
CA TYR A 122 18.80 -28.78 -9.78
C TYR A 122 18.49 -30.11 -9.08
N GLY A 123 17.49 -30.86 -9.53
CA GLY A 123 17.19 -32.20 -8.98
C GLY A 123 17.01 -32.19 -7.46
N ASP A 124 17.80 -33.00 -6.76
CA ASP A 124 17.79 -33.10 -5.30
C ASP A 124 18.23 -31.80 -4.59
N ASP A 125 18.96 -30.91 -5.27
CA ASP A 125 19.43 -29.62 -4.73
C ASP A 125 18.41 -28.48 -4.92
N TYR A 126 17.24 -28.75 -5.54
CA TYR A 126 16.23 -27.74 -5.87
C TYR A 126 15.84 -26.87 -4.67
N ASP A 127 15.59 -27.47 -3.50
CA ASP A 127 15.16 -26.69 -2.33
C ASP A 127 16.25 -25.73 -1.85
N ALA A 128 17.50 -26.18 -1.77
CA ALA A 128 18.62 -25.36 -1.30
C ALA A 128 19.00 -24.24 -2.29
N GLU A 129 18.97 -24.52 -3.59
CA GLU A 129 19.44 -23.58 -4.62
C GLU A 129 18.34 -22.65 -5.15
N VAL A 130 17.07 -23.00 -4.95
CA VAL A 130 15.92 -22.26 -5.50
C VAL A 130 14.98 -21.80 -4.40
N THR A 131 14.39 -22.73 -3.65
CA THR A 131 13.37 -22.40 -2.63
C THR A 131 13.98 -21.52 -1.52
N ASP A 132 15.04 -21.99 -0.88
CA ASP A 132 15.71 -21.29 0.22
C ASP A 132 16.26 -19.93 -0.23
N LEU A 133 16.75 -19.85 -1.48
CA LEU A 133 17.23 -18.60 -2.07
C LEU A 133 16.11 -17.58 -2.22
N PHE A 134 14.95 -17.99 -2.77
CA PHE A 134 13.80 -17.10 -2.90
C PHE A 134 13.26 -16.68 -1.53
N GLU A 135 13.14 -17.59 -0.58
CA GLU A 135 12.72 -17.27 0.80
C GLU A 135 13.67 -16.26 1.47
N ALA A 136 14.98 -16.39 1.24
CA ALA A 136 15.96 -15.44 1.75
C ALA A 136 15.84 -14.06 1.09
N ILE A 137 15.49 -14.00 -0.21
CA ILE A 137 15.22 -12.74 -0.92
C ILE A 137 13.92 -12.13 -0.42
N GLU A 138 12.84 -12.90 -0.33
CA GLU A 138 11.54 -12.47 0.20
C GLU A 138 11.69 -11.89 1.61
N THR A 139 12.45 -12.57 2.49
CA THR A 139 12.72 -12.09 3.84
C THR A 139 13.36 -10.70 3.84
N LYS A 140 14.33 -10.45 2.95
CA LYS A 140 14.99 -9.14 2.83
C LYS A 140 14.07 -8.06 2.28
N ILE A 141 13.24 -8.40 1.28
CA ILE A 141 12.26 -7.47 0.71
C ILE A 141 11.22 -7.08 1.77
N ASN A 142 10.65 -8.06 2.47
CA ASN A 142 9.63 -7.81 3.50
C ASN A 142 10.22 -7.06 4.70
N ALA A 143 11.49 -7.29 5.07
CA ALA A 143 12.17 -6.54 6.13
C ALA A 143 12.40 -5.05 5.78
N TYR A 144 12.34 -4.68 4.50
CA TYR A 144 12.40 -3.28 4.08
C TYR A 144 11.12 -2.51 4.41
N VAL A 145 10.00 -3.19 4.68
CA VAL A 145 8.77 -2.54 5.10
C VAL A 145 8.87 -2.12 6.57
N LYS A 146 8.58 -0.84 6.84
CA LYS A 146 8.58 -0.25 8.18
C LYS A 146 7.19 -0.24 8.79
N GLY A 147 6.16 -0.03 7.98
CA GLY A 147 4.77 0.06 8.42
C GLY A 147 3.90 0.75 7.38
N ALA A 148 2.71 1.17 7.80
CA ALA A 148 1.79 1.88 6.93
C ALA A 148 0.98 2.95 7.65
N VAL A 149 0.62 3.99 6.90
CA VAL A 149 -0.48 4.89 7.27
C VAL A 149 -1.78 4.28 6.77
N VAL A 150 -2.77 4.18 7.64
CA VAL A 150 -4.10 3.64 7.33
C VAL A 150 -5.11 4.77 7.35
N ILE A 151 -5.91 4.86 6.29
CA ILE A 151 -6.96 5.85 6.06
C ILE A 151 -8.29 5.12 6.01
N PRO A 152 -9.03 5.04 7.14
CA PRO A 152 -10.37 4.46 7.15
C PRO A 152 -11.32 5.26 6.26
N LEU A 153 -12.16 4.55 5.51
CA LEU A 153 -13.17 5.14 4.63
C LEU A 153 -14.58 4.92 5.20
N ASP A 154 -15.36 5.99 5.26
CA ASP A 154 -16.75 5.99 5.69
C ASP A 154 -17.68 5.85 4.47
N VAL A 155 -17.76 4.64 3.91
CA VAL A 155 -18.43 4.39 2.62
C VAL A 155 -19.61 3.44 2.76
N ALA A 156 -20.75 3.85 2.21
CA ALA A 156 -21.94 3.01 2.13
C ALA A 156 -22.01 2.18 0.83
N THR A 157 -21.23 2.52 -0.21
CA THR A 157 -21.21 1.81 -1.50
C THR A 157 -19.78 1.56 -2.01
N THR A 158 -19.62 0.52 -2.85
CA THR A 158 -18.30 0.08 -3.35
C THR A 158 -17.80 0.85 -4.56
N ALA A 159 -18.67 1.56 -5.29
CA ALA A 159 -18.32 2.32 -6.48
C ALA A 159 -17.32 3.44 -6.18
N ASP A 160 -17.43 4.02 -4.98
CA ASP A 160 -16.67 5.19 -4.55
C ASP A 160 -15.22 4.84 -4.17
N VAL A 161 -14.97 3.60 -3.74
CA VAL A 161 -13.69 3.21 -3.12
C VAL A 161 -12.51 3.22 -4.08
N HIS A 162 -12.71 2.82 -5.34
CA HIS A 162 -11.62 2.83 -6.34
C HIS A 162 -11.24 4.26 -6.73
N GLN A 163 -12.23 5.13 -6.85
CA GLN A 163 -11.98 6.54 -7.14
C GLN A 163 -11.25 7.20 -5.96
N LEU A 164 -11.67 6.92 -4.72
CA LEU A 164 -11.01 7.38 -3.51
C LEU A 164 -9.54 6.91 -3.42
N GLU A 165 -9.26 5.64 -3.75
CA GLU A 165 -7.89 5.12 -3.85
C GLU A 165 -7.08 5.92 -4.87
N SER A 166 -7.63 6.16 -6.07
CA SER A 166 -6.94 6.92 -7.10
C SER A 166 -6.64 8.36 -6.68
N GLU A 167 -7.64 9.06 -6.12
CA GLU A 167 -7.50 10.47 -5.71
C GLU A 167 -6.54 10.63 -4.53
N ILE A 168 -6.63 9.76 -3.52
CA ILE A 168 -5.70 9.74 -2.38
C ILE A 168 -4.29 9.41 -2.87
N GLY A 169 -4.15 8.39 -3.72
CA GLY A 169 -2.86 7.98 -4.27
C GLY A 169 -2.21 9.08 -5.10
N ASP A 170 -2.95 9.74 -5.99
CA ASP A 170 -2.45 10.85 -6.81
C ASP A 170 -2.00 12.03 -5.93
N ALA A 171 -2.77 12.39 -4.90
CA ALA A 171 -2.41 13.46 -3.96
C ALA A 171 -1.11 13.14 -3.19
N VAL A 172 -0.99 11.91 -2.69
CA VAL A 172 0.18 11.43 -1.95
C VAL A 172 1.42 11.37 -2.85
N VAL A 173 1.32 10.70 -4.00
CA VAL A 173 2.45 10.48 -4.93
C VAL A 173 2.91 11.79 -5.55
N SER A 174 2.00 12.70 -5.89
CA SER A 174 2.37 14.03 -6.43
C SER A 174 3.25 14.83 -5.46
N LYS A 175 2.97 14.70 -4.16
CA LYS A 175 3.58 15.48 -3.08
C LYS A 175 4.86 14.86 -2.52
N TYR A 176 4.88 13.54 -2.34
CA TYR A 176 6.00 12.83 -1.68
C TYR A 176 6.77 11.88 -2.60
N GLY A 177 6.20 11.51 -3.75
CA GLY A 177 6.72 10.42 -4.58
C GLY A 177 6.45 9.03 -3.98
N ALA A 178 6.67 7.98 -4.77
CA ALA A 178 6.62 6.58 -4.32
C ALA A 178 7.54 5.71 -5.17
N LEU A 179 7.99 4.57 -4.64
CA LEU A 179 8.76 3.58 -5.40
C LEU A 179 7.92 3.01 -6.55
N ASN A 180 6.66 2.69 -6.29
CA ASN A 180 5.66 2.38 -7.31
C ASN A 180 4.64 3.52 -7.43
N PRO A 181 4.85 4.51 -8.31
CA PRO A 181 3.97 5.67 -8.43
C PRO A 181 2.60 5.36 -9.07
N ASN A 182 2.38 4.14 -9.58
CA ASN A 182 1.15 3.75 -10.28
C ASN A 182 0.34 2.70 -9.51
N SER A 183 0.70 2.38 -8.27
CA SER A 183 0.10 1.27 -7.53
C SER A 183 -1.40 1.43 -7.27
N HIS A 184 -1.87 2.67 -7.12
CA HIS A 184 -3.28 3.05 -6.90
C HIS A 184 -4.12 3.14 -8.19
N HIS A 185 -3.52 2.80 -9.34
CA HIS A 185 -4.20 2.72 -10.64
C HIS A 185 -4.36 1.27 -11.13
N ILE A 186 -3.97 0.27 -10.33
CA ILE A 186 -4.06 -1.15 -10.70
C ILE A 186 -5.54 -1.56 -10.83
N GLY A 187 -5.95 -1.93 -12.05
CA GLY A 187 -7.35 -2.18 -12.42
C GLY A 187 -7.87 -1.24 -13.52
N ARG A 188 -7.16 -0.13 -13.80
CA ARG A 188 -7.24 0.62 -15.06
C ARG A 188 -6.02 0.22 -15.89
N GLU A 189 -6.12 -0.81 -16.72
CA GLU A 189 -4.99 -1.18 -17.56
C GLU A 189 -4.54 -0.01 -18.44
N THR A 190 -3.37 0.55 -18.14
CA THR A 190 -2.30 0.69 -19.13
C THR A 190 -0.98 0.73 -18.36
N ILE A 191 -0.26 -0.40 -18.36
CA ILE A 191 1.20 -0.33 -18.22
C ILE A 191 1.66 0.42 -19.47
N VAL A 192 1.85 1.73 -19.34
CA VAL A 192 2.61 2.47 -20.34
C VAL A 192 4.06 2.08 -20.08
N VAL A 193 4.50 1.02 -20.77
CA VAL A 193 5.92 0.89 -21.09
C VAL A 193 6.28 2.19 -21.77
N ALA A 194 7.17 2.97 -21.16
CA ALA A 194 7.66 4.18 -21.78
C ALA A 194 8.25 3.79 -23.14
N ASP A 195 7.58 4.17 -24.22
CA ASP A 195 8.19 4.18 -25.54
C ASP A 195 9.32 5.21 -25.49
N GLU A 196 10.55 4.71 -25.50
CA GLU A 196 11.71 5.54 -25.80
C GLU A 196 11.61 6.01 -27.26
N ALA A 197 11.50 7.33 -27.43
CA ALA A 197 11.72 8.02 -28.71
C ALA A 197 12.78 9.12 -28.52
#